data_AF-A0A158R2S0-F1
#
_entry.id   AF-A0A158R2S0-F1
#
_cell.length_a   1.000
_cell.length_b   1.000
_cell.length_c   1.000
_cell.angle_alpha   90.00
_cell.angle_beta   90.00
_cell.angle_gamma   90.00
#
_symmetry.space_group_name_H-M   'P 1'
#
loop_
_entity.id
_entity.type
_entity.pdbx_description
1 polymer ?
#
loop_
_entity_poly.entity_id
_entity_poly.type
_entity_poly.pdbx_seq_one_letter_code
_entity_poly.pdbx_strand_id
1 'polypeptide(L)'
;MKAWLVLSSVWLVTTAFNIDTKNAVVHSMPSGYFGYSMDFYNEEKGMPVLVVGAPESESTNPNLRGIRRPGAVYVCSVNKPTCREIHVDKKQGNERRLNGSVLAPIENKAHQFFGATVKSNNKHDKIIMCAPKYKYFFSKFEVIEPVGSCFFAENGFTDTQEFAPCRQEPARHGRHRFGYGQCGFSAALPDRYKKGDERAFVGAPGVWYWQGAVFSQNVRNITDRPNTEYGGKEYDHDMMGLSLR
;
A
#
# COMPACT_ATOMS: atom_id res chain seq x y z
N MET A 1 -1.89 31.45 59.64
CA MET A 1 -0.76 30.93 58.83
C MET A 1 -1.34 29.98 57.80
N LYS A 2 -1.30 30.32 56.50
CA LYS A 2 -1.83 29.48 55.41
C LYS A 2 -0.67 28.72 54.76
N ALA A 3 -0.60 27.41 54.98
CA ALA A 3 0.38 26.55 54.33
C ALA A 3 -0.14 26.17 52.94
N TRP A 4 0.62 26.53 51.90
CA TRP A 4 0.34 26.11 50.52
C TRP A 4 1.10 24.82 50.24
N LEU A 5 0.37 23.74 49.97
CA LEU A 5 0.90 22.49 49.45
C LEU A 5 1.19 22.67 47.96
N VAL A 6 2.48 22.79 47.62
CA VAL A 6 2.94 22.75 46.23
C VAL A 6 3.05 21.28 45.82
N LEU A 7 2.06 20.76 45.09
CA LEU A 7 2.21 19.49 44.39
C LEU A 7 3.17 19.72 43.21
N SER A 8 4.44 19.36 43.37
CA SER A 8 5.35 19.25 42.24
C SER A 8 4.97 18.00 41.44
N SER A 9 4.30 18.18 40.31
CA SER A 9 4.12 17.12 39.31
C SER A 9 5.49 16.70 38.80
N VAL A 10 5.99 15.55 39.23
CA VAL A 10 7.19 14.92 38.66
C VAL A 10 6.83 14.51 37.24
N TRP A 11 7.35 15.24 36.26
CA TRP A 11 7.31 14.83 34.86
C TRP A 11 8.17 13.56 34.75
N LEU A 12 7.52 12.39 34.73
CA LEU A 12 8.15 11.12 34.38
C LEU A 12 8.53 11.18 32.90
N VAL A 13 9.76 11.64 32.64
CA VAL A 13 10.40 11.48 31.34
C VAL A 13 10.68 10.00 31.18
N THR A 14 9.82 9.29 30.46
CA THR A 14 10.08 7.90 30.08
C THR A 14 11.19 7.89 29.05
N THR A 15 12.44 7.74 29.49
CA THR A 15 13.55 7.40 28.60
C THR A 15 13.35 5.96 28.13
N ALA A 16 13.25 5.74 26.82
CA ALA A 16 13.34 4.39 26.26
C ALA A 16 14.67 3.77 26.74
N PHE A 17 14.61 2.84 27.70
CA PHE A 17 15.79 2.45 28.49
C PHE A 17 16.44 1.15 28.02
N ASN A 18 15.81 0.40 27.11
CA ASN A 18 16.24 -0.94 26.72
C ASN A 18 16.50 -1.12 25.20
N ILE A 19 16.57 -0.03 24.43
CA ILE A 19 16.98 -0.08 23.02
C ILE A 19 18.49 0.17 22.94
N ASP A 20 19.25 -0.79 22.38
CA ASP A 20 20.69 -0.61 22.16
C ASP A 20 20.94 0.38 21.02
N THR A 21 21.55 1.52 21.35
CA THR A 21 21.92 2.57 20.41
C THR A 21 23.37 2.46 19.92
N LYS A 22 24.19 1.57 20.51
CA LYS A 22 25.61 1.40 20.17
C LYS A 22 25.81 0.38 19.06
N ASN A 23 25.10 -0.75 19.10
CA ASN A 23 25.27 -1.85 18.15
C ASN A 23 24.11 -1.94 17.15
N ALA A 24 23.67 -0.80 16.61
CA ALA A 24 22.58 -0.76 15.65
C ALA A 24 23.02 -1.27 14.26
N VAL A 25 22.17 -2.06 13.61
CA VAL A 25 22.33 -2.41 12.19
C VAL A 25 21.72 -1.29 11.35
N VAL A 26 22.56 -0.57 10.61
CA VAL A 26 22.14 0.58 9.80
C VAL A 26 22.03 0.17 8.34
N HIS A 27 20.84 0.34 7.76
CA HIS A 27 20.59 0.20 6.34
C HIS A 27 20.41 1.59 5.73
N SER A 28 21.09 1.88 4.62
CA SER A 28 20.97 3.17 3.93
C SER A 28 21.06 3.00 2.42
N MET A 29 20.40 3.91 1.70
CA MET A 29 20.51 4.03 0.25
C MET A 29 20.65 5.50 -0.14
N PRO A 30 21.39 5.81 -1.22
CA PRO A 30 21.70 7.20 -1.58
C PRO A 30 20.47 8.04 -1.97
N SER A 31 19.40 7.42 -2.45
CA SER A 31 18.21 8.11 -2.95
C SER A 31 16.98 7.19 -2.96
N GLY A 32 15.81 7.74 -3.32
CA GLY A 32 14.60 6.95 -3.54
C GLY A 32 13.65 6.83 -2.35
N TYR A 33 13.87 7.64 -1.30
CA TYR A 33 13.10 7.62 -0.05
C TYR A 33 13.09 6.24 0.64
N PHE A 34 14.24 5.57 0.61
CA PHE A 34 14.42 4.33 1.37
C PHE A 34 14.14 4.56 2.86
N GLY A 35 13.26 3.75 3.43
CA GLY A 35 12.79 3.91 4.81
C GLY A 35 11.48 4.68 4.95
N TYR A 36 10.83 5.07 3.84
CA TYR A 36 9.53 5.75 3.87
C TYR A 36 8.45 4.92 4.58
N SER A 37 8.47 3.61 4.37
CA SER A 37 7.68 2.64 5.13
C SER A 37 8.49 1.40 5.44
N MET A 38 8.19 0.70 6.53
CA MET A 38 8.85 -0.54 6.89
C MET A 38 8.00 -1.41 7.79
N ASP A 39 8.22 -2.72 7.72
CA ASP A 39 7.70 -3.68 8.69
C ASP A 39 8.55 -4.95 8.77
N PHE A 40 8.33 -5.77 9.79
CA PHE A 40 8.97 -7.07 9.92
C PHE A 40 8.21 -8.14 9.12
N TYR A 41 8.94 -9.07 8.52
CA TYR A 41 8.38 -10.20 7.77
C TYR A 41 9.19 -11.47 8.06
N ASN A 42 8.54 -12.63 8.06
CA ASN A 42 9.18 -13.93 8.16
C ASN A 42 9.25 -14.55 6.77
N GLU A 43 10.45 -14.59 6.21
CA GLU A 43 10.69 -15.27 4.93
C GLU A 43 10.55 -16.79 5.06
N GLU A 44 10.49 -17.49 3.93
CA GLU A 44 10.54 -18.96 3.93
C GLU A 44 11.77 -19.45 4.73
N LYS A 45 11.54 -20.41 5.64
CA LYS A 45 12.45 -20.89 6.72
C LYS A 45 12.37 -20.14 8.06
N GLY A 46 11.45 -19.18 8.22
CA GLY A 46 11.19 -18.52 9.50
C GLY A 46 12.27 -17.53 9.94
N MET A 47 13.10 -17.07 9.00
CA MET A 47 14.09 -16.03 9.27
C MET A 47 13.41 -14.65 9.25
N PRO A 48 13.45 -13.88 10.36
CA PRO A 48 12.90 -12.54 10.39
C PRO A 48 13.77 -11.61 9.55
N VAL A 49 13.12 -10.86 8.68
CA VAL A 49 13.73 -9.83 7.83
C VAL A 49 13.00 -8.51 8.02
N LEU A 50 13.70 -7.41 7.74
CA LEU A 50 13.11 -6.09 7.68
C LEU A 50 12.71 -5.80 6.23
N VAL A 51 11.45 -5.51 5.97
CA VAL A 51 10.97 -5.09 4.64
C VAL A 51 10.86 -3.58 4.62
N VAL A 52 11.50 -2.94 3.65
CA VAL A 52 11.64 -1.48 3.58
C VAL A 52 11.18 -0.95 2.22
N GLY A 53 10.25 0.00 2.24
CA GLY A 53 9.78 0.71 1.06
C GLY A 53 10.69 1.88 0.67
N ALA A 54 10.89 2.06 -0.64
CA ALA A 54 11.62 3.16 -1.25
C ALA A 54 10.83 3.69 -2.48
N PRO A 55 9.79 4.50 -2.24
CA PRO A 55 8.78 4.81 -3.25
C PRO A 55 9.24 5.68 -4.43
N GLU A 56 10.41 6.34 -4.33
CA GLU A 56 10.99 7.08 -5.46
C GLU A 56 12.21 6.39 -6.08
N SER A 57 12.52 5.17 -5.64
CA SER A 57 13.65 4.42 -6.20
C SER A 57 13.43 4.05 -7.66
N GLU A 58 14.52 4.02 -8.42
CA GLU A 58 14.56 3.21 -9.64
C GLU A 58 14.51 1.72 -9.23
N SER A 59 13.90 0.90 -10.09
CA SER A 59 13.76 -0.54 -9.84
C SER A 59 14.73 -1.34 -10.68
N THR A 60 15.32 -2.36 -10.08
CA THR A 60 16.14 -3.38 -10.77
C THR A 60 15.30 -4.50 -11.37
N ASN A 61 13.97 -4.48 -11.16
CA ASN A 61 13.06 -5.46 -11.73
C ASN A 61 13.11 -5.39 -13.27
N PRO A 62 13.52 -6.47 -13.97
CA PRO A 62 13.62 -6.49 -15.43
C PRO A 62 12.28 -6.21 -16.12
N ASN A 63 11.16 -6.55 -15.48
CA ASN A 63 9.82 -6.30 -16.01
C ASN A 63 9.48 -4.80 -16.05
N LEU A 64 10.11 -3.98 -15.20
CA LEU A 64 9.88 -2.53 -15.12
C LEU A 64 10.92 -1.72 -15.89
N ARG A 65 11.72 -2.36 -16.75
CA ARG A 65 12.75 -1.68 -17.54
C ARG A 65 12.13 -0.57 -18.39
N GLY A 66 12.68 0.64 -18.28
CA GLY A 66 12.20 1.83 -18.98
C GLY A 66 11.05 2.57 -18.28
N ILE A 67 10.52 2.05 -17.16
CA ILE A 67 9.62 2.79 -16.28
C ILE A 67 10.45 3.63 -15.33
N ARG A 68 10.21 4.95 -15.33
CA ARG A 68 10.96 5.90 -14.50
C ARG A 68 10.44 5.92 -13.07
N ARG A 69 11.33 5.74 -12.09
CA ARG A 69 11.04 5.78 -10.64
C ARG A 69 9.72 5.08 -10.28
N PRO A 70 9.54 3.81 -10.61
CA PRO A 70 8.34 3.07 -10.22
C PRO A 70 8.22 2.94 -8.70
N GLY A 71 9.33 3.09 -7.96
CA GLY A 71 9.42 2.72 -6.55
C GLY A 71 9.83 1.25 -6.42
N ALA A 72 10.40 0.92 -5.27
CA ALA A 72 10.90 -0.42 -4.96
C ALA A 72 10.66 -0.78 -3.50
N VAL A 73 10.64 -2.07 -3.21
CA VAL A 73 10.62 -2.60 -1.86
C VAL A 73 11.82 -3.53 -1.70
N TYR A 74 12.46 -3.46 -0.54
CA TYR A 74 13.68 -4.19 -0.24
C TYR A 74 13.48 -5.10 0.97
N VAL A 75 14.10 -6.27 0.92
CA VAL A 75 14.26 -7.15 2.06
C VAL A 75 15.67 -6.97 2.60
N CYS A 76 15.78 -6.61 3.87
CA CYS A 76 17.01 -6.31 4.57
C CYS A 76 17.24 -7.31 5.71
N SER A 77 18.48 -7.73 5.89
CA SER A 77 18.86 -8.59 7.01
C SER A 77 18.76 -7.81 8.32
N VAL A 78 18.23 -8.45 9.37
CA VAL A 78 18.22 -7.89 10.72
C VAL A 78 19.59 -7.94 11.41
N ASN A 79 20.51 -8.78 10.90
CA ASN A 79 21.82 -9.02 11.53
C ASN A 79 22.99 -8.37 10.77
N LYS A 80 22.80 -8.07 9.48
CA LYS A 80 23.85 -7.55 8.60
C LYS A 80 23.32 -6.37 7.80
N PRO A 81 24.14 -5.36 7.45
CA PRO A 81 23.74 -4.22 6.65
C PRO A 81 23.63 -4.59 5.16
N THR A 82 22.78 -5.55 4.84
CA THR A 82 22.56 -6.06 3.48
C THR A 82 21.09 -6.06 3.15
N CYS A 83 20.74 -5.49 1.99
CA CYS A 83 19.39 -5.46 1.44
C CYS A 83 19.37 -5.97 -0.01
N ARG A 84 18.25 -6.55 -0.42
CA ARG A 84 17.96 -6.91 -1.82
C ARG A 84 16.57 -6.46 -2.20
N GLU A 85 16.39 -6.03 -3.45
CA GLU A 85 15.07 -5.69 -3.98
C GLU A 85 14.21 -6.95 -4.15
N ILE A 86 12.91 -6.83 -3.91
CA ILE A 86 11.93 -7.87 -4.25
C ILE A 86 11.16 -7.50 -5.52
N HIS A 87 11.04 -8.45 -6.43
CA HIS A 87 10.39 -8.25 -7.72
C HIS A 87 8.99 -8.86 -7.71
N VAL A 88 8.01 -8.11 -7.19
CA VAL A 88 6.61 -8.58 -7.07
C VAL A 88 5.77 -8.32 -8.33
N ASP A 89 6.12 -7.30 -9.11
CA ASP A 89 5.45 -7.03 -10.39
C ASP A 89 6.04 -7.92 -11.49
N LYS A 90 5.24 -8.92 -11.89
CA LYS A 90 5.58 -9.90 -12.92
C LYS A 90 5.13 -9.46 -14.32
N LYS A 91 4.43 -8.32 -14.46
CA LYS A 91 3.94 -7.81 -15.76
C LYS A 91 4.99 -6.94 -16.44
N GLN A 92 5.24 -7.18 -17.71
CA GLN A 92 6.19 -6.41 -18.50
C GLN A 92 5.68 -4.99 -18.80
N GLY A 93 6.34 -3.99 -18.23
CA GLY A 93 6.07 -2.58 -18.45
C GLY A 93 4.65 -2.17 -18.05
N ASN A 94 4.11 -1.20 -18.79
CA ASN A 94 2.70 -0.83 -18.72
C ASN A 94 1.88 -1.81 -19.58
N GLU A 95 0.84 -2.39 -19.01
CA GLU A 95 -0.14 -3.20 -19.74
C GLU A 95 -0.74 -2.41 -20.91
N ARG A 96 -0.90 -3.08 -22.05
CA ARG A 96 -1.47 -2.49 -23.28
C ARG A 96 -2.69 -3.29 -23.70
N ARG A 97 -3.75 -2.58 -24.11
CA ARG A 97 -4.96 -3.21 -24.69
C ARG A 97 -5.31 -2.53 -26.01
N LEU A 98 -6.13 -3.20 -26.79
CA LEU A 98 -6.59 -2.70 -28.08
C LEU A 98 -7.56 -1.53 -27.86
N ASN A 99 -7.21 -0.36 -28.39
CA ASN A 99 -8.08 0.80 -28.51
C ASN A 99 -8.55 0.94 -29.96
N GLY A 100 -9.70 0.34 -30.28
CA GLY A 100 -10.15 0.21 -31.66
C GLY A 100 -9.17 -0.66 -32.46
N SER A 101 -8.23 -0.04 -33.18
CA SER A 101 -7.22 -0.73 -34.00
C SER A 101 -5.78 -0.55 -33.49
N VAL A 102 -5.54 0.26 -32.45
CA VAL A 102 -4.20 0.59 -31.97
C VAL A 102 -3.97 0.02 -30.57
N LEU A 103 -2.81 -0.63 -30.34
CA LEU A 103 -2.40 -1.05 -29.00
C LEU A 103 -1.94 0.16 -28.17
N ALA A 104 -2.72 0.55 -27.18
CA ALA A 104 -2.44 1.67 -26.30
C ALA A 104 -2.16 1.20 -24.86
N PRO A 105 -1.29 1.88 -24.10
CA PRO A 105 -1.12 1.62 -22.68
C PRO A 105 -2.41 1.94 -21.92
N ILE A 106 -2.72 1.13 -20.91
CA ILE A 106 -3.92 1.27 -20.08
C ILE A 106 -3.59 1.73 -18.66
N GLU A 107 -2.32 1.81 -18.36
CA GLU A 107 -1.78 2.14 -17.05
C GLU A 107 -0.48 2.92 -17.21
N ASN A 108 -0.09 3.60 -16.14
CA ASN A 108 1.20 4.25 -16.05
C ASN A 108 1.84 3.98 -14.68
N LYS A 109 2.86 3.13 -14.69
CA LYS A 109 3.66 2.76 -13.51
C LYS A 109 4.78 3.74 -13.20
N ALA A 110 5.05 4.73 -14.06
CA ALA A 110 6.08 5.73 -13.78
C ALA A 110 5.64 6.64 -12.62
N HIS A 111 6.54 6.84 -11.64
CA HIS A 111 6.26 7.62 -10.43
C HIS A 111 5.04 7.13 -9.64
N GLN A 112 4.71 5.85 -9.71
CA GLN A 112 3.55 5.26 -9.03
C GLN A 112 3.70 5.18 -7.50
N PHE A 113 4.90 5.46 -6.98
CA PHE A 113 5.18 5.54 -5.54
C PHE A 113 5.07 4.17 -4.86
N PHE A 114 5.54 3.09 -5.51
CA PHE A 114 5.46 1.72 -4.99
C PHE A 114 6.39 1.53 -3.78
N GLY A 115 5.86 0.99 -2.68
CA GLY A 115 6.55 0.92 -1.40
C GLY A 115 6.24 2.11 -0.48
N ALA A 116 5.23 2.91 -0.80
CA ALA A 116 4.76 3.96 0.11
C ALA A 116 4.11 3.37 1.37
N THR A 117 3.47 2.21 1.22
CA THR A 117 2.89 1.44 2.31
C THR A 117 3.48 0.05 2.25
N VAL A 118 4.03 -0.42 3.37
CA VAL A 118 4.49 -1.79 3.61
C VAL A 118 3.92 -2.21 4.95
N LYS A 119 3.13 -3.28 4.97
CA LYS A 119 2.50 -3.76 6.21
C LYS A 119 2.38 -5.27 6.25
N SER A 120 2.91 -5.92 7.28
CA SER A 120 2.67 -7.34 7.56
C SER A 120 1.48 -7.54 8.50
N ASN A 121 0.94 -8.76 8.54
CA ASN A 121 0.05 -9.19 9.63
C ASN A 121 0.87 -9.52 10.90
N ASN A 122 0.20 -9.79 12.04
CA ASN A 122 0.91 -10.06 13.31
C ASN A 122 1.68 -11.38 13.32
N LYS A 123 1.38 -12.31 12.41
CA LYS A 123 2.17 -13.55 12.23
C LYS A 123 3.42 -13.34 11.38
N HIS A 124 3.51 -12.18 10.72
CA HIS A 124 4.58 -11.83 9.78
C HIS A 124 4.73 -12.82 8.62
N ASP A 125 3.71 -13.61 8.29
CA ASP A 125 3.72 -14.58 7.19
C ASP A 125 3.09 -14.02 5.90
N LYS A 126 2.33 -12.93 6.02
CA LYS A 126 1.65 -12.23 4.93
C LYS A 126 1.96 -10.75 4.96
N ILE A 127 2.13 -10.15 3.78
CA ILE A 127 2.53 -8.75 3.64
C ILE A 127 1.82 -8.07 2.47
N ILE A 128 1.51 -6.79 2.64
CA ILE A 128 0.97 -5.92 1.60
C ILE A 128 1.93 -4.77 1.32
N MET A 129 2.10 -4.44 0.03
CA MET A 129 2.92 -3.35 -0.45
C MET A 129 2.15 -2.54 -1.48
N CYS A 130 2.03 -1.23 -1.31
CA CYS A 130 1.17 -0.41 -2.17
C CYS A 130 1.89 0.72 -2.93
N ALA A 131 1.27 1.10 -4.05
CA ALA A 131 1.62 2.19 -4.95
C ALA A 131 0.42 3.15 -5.08
N PRO A 132 0.23 4.09 -4.14
CA PRO A 132 -0.97 4.94 -4.10
C PRO A 132 -1.07 5.90 -5.29
N LYS A 133 0.04 6.20 -5.98
CA LYS A 133 0.05 7.08 -7.17
C LYS A 133 -0.03 6.31 -8.49
N TYR A 134 -0.24 4.98 -8.46
CA TYR A 134 -0.47 4.18 -9.66
C TYR A 134 -1.67 4.73 -10.45
N LYS A 135 -1.47 4.94 -11.75
CA LYS A 135 -2.45 5.56 -12.65
C LYS A 135 -3.04 4.53 -13.59
N TYR A 136 -4.36 4.59 -13.74
CA TYR A 136 -5.12 3.76 -14.67
C TYR A 136 -5.89 4.62 -15.67
N PHE A 137 -6.04 4.13 -16.91
CA PHE A 137 -6.63 4.87 -18.01
C PHE A 137 -8.04 4.33 -18.28
N PHE A 138 -9.06 5.11 -17.93
CA PHE A 138 -10.47 4.82 -18.17
C PHE A 138 -10.98 5.43 -19.48
N SER A 139 -12.22 5.09 -19.86
CA SER A 139 -12.98 5.70 -20.95
C SER A 139 -12.18 5.80 -22.26
N LYS A 140 -11.98 4.67 -22.94
CA LYS A 140 -11.19 4.59 -24.19
C LYS A 140 -9.77 5.14 -24.05
N PHE A 141 -9.15 4.94 -22.88
CA PHE A 141 -7.76 5.28 -22.59
C PHE A 141 -7.46 6.79 -22.54
N GLU A 142 -8.48 7.65 -22.43
CA GLU A 142 -8.33 9.11 -22.39
C GLU A 142 -8.32 9.69 -20.96
N VAL A 143 -8.97 9.00 -20.02
CA VAL A 143 -9.14 9.50 -18.65
C VAL A 143 -8.10 8.86 -17.74
N ILE A 144 -7.06 9.60 -17.37
CA ILE A 144 -5.96 9.12 -16.51
C ILE A 144 -6.25 9.47 -15.06
N GLU A 145 -6.37 8.46 -14.19
CA GLU A 145 -6.71 8.69 -12.78
C GLU A 145 -5.80 7.91 -11.82
N PRO A 146 -5.37 8.52 -10.70
CA PRO A 146 -4.51 7.89 -9.71
C PRO A 146 -5.33 6.99 -8.77
N VAL A 147 -5.73 5.83 -9.28
CA VAL A 147 -6.55 4.87 -8.52
C VAL A 147 -5.76 4.19 -7.40
N GLY A 148 -4.44 4.05 -7.55
CA GLY A 148 -3.62 3.25 -6.64
C GLY A 148 -3.73 1.74 -6.89
N SER A 149 -2.71 1.01 -6.46
CA SER A 149 -2.64 -0.46 -6.57
C SER A 149 -1.82 -1.03 -5.42
N CYS A 150 -2.08 -2.28 -5.05
CA CYS A 150 -1.34 -3.00 -4.02
C CYS A 150 -0.94 -4.40 -4.49
N PHE A 151 0.14 -4.91 -3.92
CA PHE A 151 0.61 -6.27 -4.06
C PHE A 151 0.50 -6.96 -2.71
N PHE A 152 -0.24 -8.05 -2.66
CA PHE A 152 -0.24 -8.98 -1.55
C PHE A 152 0.80 -10.08 -1.82
N ALA A 153 1.56 -10.46 -0.79
CA ALA A 153 2.53 -11.53 -0.89
C ALA A 153 2.50 -12.44 0.35
N GLU A 154 2.75 -13.72 0.12
CA GLU A 154 2.91 -14.74 1.14
C GLU A 154 3.98 -15.76 0.71
N ASN A 155 4.27 -16.75 1.57
CA ASN A 155 5.25 -17.80 1.29
C ASN A 155 6.59 -17.22 0.80
N GLY A 156 7.16 -16.26 1.55
CA GLY A 156 8.48 -15.70 1.19
C GLY A 156 8.51 -14.98 -0.15
N PHE A 157 7.44 -14.26 -0.51
CA PHE A 157 7.29 -13.55 -1.79
C PHE A 157 7.17 -14.44 -3.04
N THR A 158 6.96 -15.75 -2.88
CA THR A 158 6.76 -16.67 -4.02
C THR A 158 5.36 -16.51 -4.60
N ASP A 159 4.34 -16.49 -3.74
CA ASP A 159 2.96 -16.21 -4.10
C ASP A 159 2.68 -14.71 -3.95
N THR A 160 2.35 -14.07 -5.07
CA THR A 160 2.19 -12.62 -5.19
C THR A 160 0.96 -12.32 -6.01
N GLN A 161 0.08 -11.46 -5.50
CA GLN A 161 -1.15 -11.09 -6.16
C GLN A 161 -1.31 -9.56 -6.20
N GLU A 162 -1.47 -9.02 -7.40
CA GLU A 162 -1.86 -7.61 -7.59
C GLU A 162 -3.36 -7.47 -7.34
N PHE A 163 -3.76 -6.43 -6.60
CA PHE A 163 -5.15 -6.03 -6.47
C PHE A 163 -5.26 -4.51 -6.34
N ALA A 164 -6.33 -3.93 -6.88
CA ALA A 164 -6.52 -2.48 -6.95
C ALA A 164 -7.99 -2.13 -6.64
N PRO A 165 -8.35 -1.85 -5.37
CA PRO A 165 -9.75 -1.69 -4.97
C PRO A 165 -10.49 -0.53 -5.65
N CYS A 166 -9.76 0.53 -5.96
CA CYS A 166 -10.28 1.72 -6.64
C CYS A 166 -10.34 1.56 -8.18
N ARG A 167 -9.72 0.52 -8.76
CA ARG A 167 -9.75 0.25 -10.21
C ARG A 167 -11.04 -0.46 -10.59
N GLN A 168 -12.11 0.33 -10.73
CA GLN A 168 -13.48 -0.15 -10.94
C GLN A 168 -13.94 0.01 -12.40
N GLU A 169 -13.55 -0.93 -13.25
CA GLU A 169 -14.02 -0.98 -14.64
C GLU A 169 -15.49 -1.44 -14.74
N PRO A 170 -16.26 -0.94 -15.74
CA PRO A 170 -15.92 0.08 -16.73
C PRO A 170 -16.38 1.51 -16.35
N ALA A 171 -17.17 1.66 -15.28
CA ALA A 171 -18.05 2.82 -15.13
C ALA A 171 -17.80 3.70 -13.89
N ARG A 172 -16.94 3.31 -12.94
CA ARG A 172 -16.81 4.05 -11.66
C ARG A 172 -15.54 4.90 -11.56
N HIS A 173 -15.22 5.60 -12.65
CA HIS A 173 -14.15 6.57 -12.75
C HIS A 173 -14.63 7.98 -12.33
N GLY A 174 -13.71 8.92 -12.12
CA GLY A 174 -13.99 10.31 -11.75
C GLY A 174 -13.79 10.64 -10.27
N ARG A 175 -13.60 11.94 -9.99
CA ARG A 175 -13.41 12.47 -8.62
C ARG A 175 -14.60 12.23 -7.69
N HIS A 176 -15.80 12.16 -8.26
CA HIS A 176 -17.04 11.88 -7.53
C HIS A 176 -17.24 10.38 -7.22
N ARG A 177 -16.26 9.52 -7.56
CA ARG A 177 -16.28 8.07 -7.34
C ARG A 177 -14.90 7.63 -6.83
N PHE A 178 -14.31 6.59 -7.43
CA PHE A 178 -13.08 5.94 -6.97
C PHE A 178 -11.83 6.35 -7.76
N GLY A 179 -11.98 7.11 -8.85
CA GLY A 179 -10.89 7.43 -9.78
C GLY A 179 -9.65 8.03 -9.14
N TYR A 180 -9.86 8.92 -8.18
CA TYR A 180 -8.81 9.63 -7.45
C TYR A 180 -8.52 9.00 -6.09
N GLY A 181 -9.04 7.79 -5.85
CA GLY A 181 -9.05 7.18 -4.53
C GLY A 181 -7.68 6.97 -3.91
N GLN A 182 -6.63 6.79 -4.71
CA GLN A 182 -5.27 6.49 -4.24
C GLN A 182 -5.28 5.32 -3.25
N CYS A 183 -6.05 4.27 -3.59
CA CYS A 183 -6.17 3.07 -2.78
C CYS A 183 -4.77 2.50 -2.50
N GLY A 184 -4.48 2.29 -1.22
CA GLY A 184 -3.17 1.83 -0.75
C GLY A 184 -2.32 2.93 -0.13
N PHE A 185 -2.88 4.13 0.04
CA PHE A 185 -2.25 5.19 0.82
C PHE A 185 -2.00 4.76 2.27
N SER A 186 -2.90 3.94 2.82
CA SER A 186 -2.69 3.15 4.03
C SER A 186 -3.26 1.76 3.84
N ALA A 187 -2.76 0.79 4.61
CA ALA A 187 -3.27 -0.58 4.56
C ALA A 187 -3.04 -1.33 5.87
N ALA A 188 -3.87 -2.37 6.10
CA ALA A 188 -3.72 -3.31 7.19
C ALA A 188 -4.18 -4.71 6.77
N LEU A 189 -3.60 -5.73 7.40
CA LEU A 189 -3.94 -7.14 7.20
C LEU A 189 -4.48 -7.74 8.49
N PRO A 190 -5.54 -8.57 8.45
CA PRO A 190 -6.02 -9.29 9.61
C PRO A 190 -5.10 -10.47 9.96
N ASP A 191 -5.12 -10.88 11.23
CA ASP A 191 -4.34 -12.02 11.73
C ASP A 191 -4.92 -13.37 11.33
N ARG A 192 -6.24 -13.40 11.16
CA ARG A 192 -7.01 -14.59 10.82
C ARG A 192 -7.83 -14.31 9.58
N TYR A 193 -7.64 -15.15 8.58
CA TYR A 193 -8.46 -15.15 7.39
C TYR A 193 -9.52 -16.23 7.52
N LYS A 194 -10.73 -15.93 7.04
CA LYS A 194 -11.74 -16.95 6.84
C LYS A 194 -11.35 -17.77 5.61
N LYS A 195 -11.59 -19.08 5.64
CA LYS A 195 -11.22 -19.97 4.52
C LYS A 195 -11.88 -19.48 3.23
N GLY A 196 -11.07 -19.20 2.21
CA GLY A 196 -11.53 -18.65 0.92
C GLY A 196 -11.82 -17.15 0.91
N ASP A 197 -11.60 -16.44 2.03
CA ASP A 197 -11.87 -15.01 2.15
C ASP A 197 -10.65 -14.27 2.74
N GLU A 198 -9.68 -14.02 1.87
CA GLU A 198 -8.43 -13.36 2.24
C GLU A 198 -8.53 -11.85 2.05
N ARG A 199 -9.06 -11.14 3.05
CA ARG A 199 -9.33 -9.69 2.94
C ARG A 199 -8.19 -8.81 3.44
N ALA A 200 -7.90 -7.75 2.70
CA ALA A 200 -7.06 -6.65 3.14
C ALA A 200 -7.92 -5.39 3.39
N PHE A 201 -7.50 -4.57 4.35
CA PHE A 201 -8.10 -3.26 4.60
C PHE A 201 -7.23 -2.19 3.97
N VAL A 202 -7.83 -1.34 3.13
CA VAL A 202 -7.10 -0.35 2.32
C VAL A 202 -7.72 1.02 2.50
N GLY A 203 -6.92 2.00 2.91
CA GLY A 203 -7.32 3.40 2.94
C GLY A 203 -7.28 4.03 1.55
N ALA A 204 -8.27 4.86 1.27
CA ALA A 204 -8.46 5.53 -0.01
C ALA A 204 -8.88 6.99 0.23
N PRO A 205 -7.93 7.92 0.44
CA PRO A 205 -8.22 9.29 0.85
C PRO A 205 -8.93 10.13 -0.23
N GLY A 206 -8.77 9.79 -1.51
CA GLY A 206 -9.27 10.63 -2.60
C GLY A 206 -10.59 10.19 -3.23
N VAL A 207 -11.31 9.26 -2.60
CA VAL A 207 -12.65 8.88 -3.06
C VAL A 207 -13.67 9.95 -2.70
N TRP A 208 -14.71 10.10 -3.53
CA TRP A 208 -15.83 11.03 -3.34
C TRP A 208 -15.40 12.45 -2.96
N TYR A 209 -14.75 13.16 -3.89
CA TYR A 209 -14.26 14.53 -3.66
C TYR A 209 -13.39 14.67 -2.41
N TRP A 210 -12.53 13.67 -2.13
CA TRP A 210 -11.61 13.64 -1.00
C TRP A 210 -12.28 13.54 0.38
N GLN A 211 -13.52 13.06 0.44
CA GLN A 211 -14.11 12.62 1.71
C GLN A 211 -13.27 11.49 2.34
N GLY A 212 -12.75 10.60 1.49
CA GLY A 212 -11.96 9.45 1.91
C GLY A 212 -12.81 8.26 2.34
N ALA A 213 -12.21 7.07 2.27
CA ALA A 213 -12.82 5.84 2.74
C ALA A 213 -11.80 4.78 3.14
N VAL A 214 -12.30 3.71 3.77
CA VAL A 214 -11.57 2.46 3.96
C VAL A 214 -12.34 1.36 3.26
N PHE A 215 -11.64 0.49 2.52
CA PHE A 215 -12.21 -0.66 1.84
C PHE A 215 -11.69 -1.97 2.42
N SER A 216 -12.59 -2.93 2.54
CA SER A 216 -12.25 -4.34 2.78
C SER A 216 -12.43 -5.09 1.46
N GLN A 217 -11.35 -5.69 0.95
CA GLN A 217 -11.37 -6.41 -0.33
C GLN A 217 -10.58 -7.71 -0.22
N ASN A 218 -11.16 -8.79 -0.75
CA ASN A 218 -10.45 -10.05 -0.96
C ASN A 218 -9.31 -9.86 -1.98
N VAL A 219 -8.09 -10.19 -1.56
CA VAL A 219 -6.87 -9.97 -2.34
C VAL A 219 -6.78 -10.91 -3.55
N ARG A 220 -7.47 -12.06 -3.53
CA ARG A 220 -7.47 -13.07 -4.60
C ARG A 220 -8.68 -13.01 -5.52
N ASN A 221 -9.78 -12.40 -5.08
CA ASN A 221 -10.99 -12.28 -5.89
C ASN A 221 -11.18 -10.85 -6.44
N ILE A 222 -10.80 -10.65 -7.69
CA ILE A 222 -10.93 -9.35 -8.38
C ILE A 222 -12.39 -8.87 -8.54
N THR A 223 -13.36 -9.75 -8.37
CA THR A 223 -14.79 -9.42 -8.42
C THR A 223 -15.35 -8.99 -7.06
N ASP A 224 -14.66 -9.29 -5.95
CA ASP A 224 -14.99 -8.80 -4.61
C ASP A 224 -14.58 -7.33 -4.50
N ARG A 225 -15.42 -6.47 -5.06
CA ARG A 225 -15.17 -5.06 -5.22
C ARG A 225 -15.90 -4.27 -4.14
N PRO A 226 -15.28 -3.25 -3.53
CA PRO A 226 -15.98 -2.37 -2.60
C PRO A 226 -17.20 -1.77 -3.30
N ASN A 227 -18.38 -2.16 -2.83
CA ASN A 227 -19.64 -1.67 -3.35
C ASN A 227 -20.37 -0.97 -2.20
N THR A 228 -20.36 0.36 -2.23
CA THR A 228 -21.34 1.13 -1.47
C THR A 228 -22.67 1.02 -2.20
N GLU A 229 -23.68 0.44 -1.55
CA GLU A 229 -25.06 0.66 -1.99
C GLU A 229 -25.30 2.17 -1.99
N TYR A 230 -25.76 2.69 -3.13
CA TYR A 230 -26.17 4.08 -3.23
C TYR A 230 -27.41 4.22 -2.33
N GLY A 231 -27.29 4.96 -1.23
CA GLY A 231 -28.40 5.28 -0.36
C GLY A 231 -29.43 6.17 -1.06
N GLY A 232 -30.66 6.23 -0.53
CA GLY A 232 -31.60 7.25 -0.97
C GLY A 232 -31.03 8.67 -0.75
N LYS A 233 -31.50 9.64 -1.54
CA LYS A 233 -31.08 11.06 -1.45
C LYS A 233 -31.18 11.64 -0.02
N GLU A 234 -31.99 11.04 0.84
CA GLU A 234 -32.14 11.44 2.24
C GLU A 234 -30.85 11.21 3.07
N TYR A 235 -29.99 10.28 2.64
CA TYR A 235 -28.76 9.88 3.33
C TYR A 235 -27.49 10.50 2.74
N ASP A 236 -27.61 11.35 1.72
CA ASP A 236 -26.47 12.03 1.07
C ASP A 236 -25.70 12.92 2.06
N HIS A 237 -26.32 13.33 3.17
CA HIS A 237 -25.71 14.12 4.25
C HIS A 237 -25.05 13.26 5.35
N ASP A 238 -25.40 11.98 5.45
CA ASP A 238 -24.99 11.09 6.54
C ASP A 238 -23.81 10.18 6.16
N MET A 239 -23.61 9.93 4.85
CA MET A 239 -22.57 9.05 4.34
C MET A 239 -21.21 9.76 4.27
N MET A 240 -20.60 10.00 5.44
CA MET A 240 -19.25 10.57 5.57
C MET A 240 -18.16 9.49 5.68
N GLY A 241 -18.03 8.63 4.66
CA GLY A 241 -16.78 7.94 4.35
C GLY A 241 -16.41 6.64 5.09
N LEU A 242 -17.29 6.01 5.89
CA LEU A 242 -16.98 4.70 6.49
C LEU A 242 -17.74 3.57 5.80
N SER A 243 -17.13 2.92 4.80
CA SER A 243 -17.63 1.66 4.23
C SER A 243 -16.79 0.46 4.70
N LEU A 244 -16.94 0.06 5.96
CA LEU A 244 -16.53 -1.27 6.38
C LEU A 244 -17.73 -2.21 6.14
N ARG A 245 -17.74 -2.93 5.02
CA ARG A 245 -18.67 -4.04 4.77
C ARG A 245 -17.89 -5.34 4.65
#